data_AF-A0A1V9ZZC1-F1
#
_entry.id   AF-A0A1V9ZZC1-F1
#
_cell.length_a   1.000
_cell.length_b   1.000
_cell.length_c   1.000
_cell.angle_alpha   90.00
_cell.angle_beta   90.00
_cell.angle_gamma   90.00
#
_symmetry.space_group_name_H-M   'P 1'
#
loop_
_entity.id
_entity.type
_entity.pdbx_description
1 polymer ?
#
loop_
_entity_poly.entity_id
_entity_poly.type
_entity_poly.pdbx_seq_one_letter_code
_entity_poly.pdbx_strand_id
1 'polypeptide(L)'
;MERYFTTHRVSWGTSAVIPISPFGEIYIIFSYNIAQPTARAGWSTGLYSKLPVSFGWICCHEVENHSEVLLMLMQIIFSLISIYLFWGDIYFTFKGLGERRKLLMIMITLNSMPSILYMDVAPIYYGTDGSIKIWTVAIISLIAFLGFITVTLVQYVPSPVFLEHRIMTFSAPVFLYFSVAINIQDQMLILNTLYNNAPGQIGFNAYDKSWISGYYTAPAAPAINYLIHRMWAPALLSFCASILYSKLKLMFEGHFGFVKTDWMTTNTFLSNCGIPNWITSMPVATQNAIRIGNRWFCKPSTQVLFGYASVVPQSSSKVMSEISSKAEEDNIDLISIYDLGWAILLDRCILFRPKRFGSTTKNQFSKASSGEARRLLKNR
;
A
#
# COMPACT_ATOMS: atom_id res chain seq x y z
N MET A 1 -21.44 18.41 -13.37
CA MET A 1 -21.36 18.89 -14.77
C MET A 1 -20.50 17.89 -15.53
N GLU A 2 -21.13 16.77 -15.89
CA GLU A 2 -20.54 15.69 -16.70
C GLU A 2 -20.56 16.08 -18.17
N ARG A 3 -19.64 15.47 -18.94
CA ARG A 3 -19.33 15.68 -20.37
C ARG A 3 -18.35 16.82 -20.63
N TYR A 4 -17.04 16.53 -20.58
CA TYR A 4 -16.04 16.94 -21.57
C TYR A 4 -14.75 16.13 -21.33
N PHE A 5 -14.85 14.81 -21.29
CA PHE A 5 -13.70 13.92 -21.51
C PHE A 5 -13.90 13.26 -22.89
N THR A 6 -13.88 14.09 -23.93
CA THR A 6 -13.74 13.62 -25.30
C THR A 6 -12.31 13.93 -25.74
N THR A 7 -11.66 12.91 -26.26
CA THR A 7 -10.37 12.89 -26.95
C THR A 7 -10.42 13.74 -28.24
N HIS A 8 -10.67 15.04 -28.10
CA HIS A 8 -10.43 15.98 -29.17
C HIS A 8 -8.96 16.36 -29.13
N ARG A 9 -8.20 15.96 -30.16
CA ARG A 9 -7.07 16.77 -30.61
C ARG A 9 -7.60 18.18 -30.81
N VAL A 10 -7.31 19.07 -29.87
CA VAL A 10 -7.74 20.46 -29.94
C VAL A 10 -6.95 21.10 -31.08
N SER A 11 -7.58 21.23 -32.25
CA SER A 11 -6.99 21.83 -33.46
C SER A 11 -6.84 23.35 -33.38
N TRP A 12 -7.13 23.95 -32.23
CA TRP A 12 -7.06 25.38 -31.98
C TRP A 12 -6.07 25.66 -30.84
N GLY A 13 -4.86 26.07 -31.21
CA GLY A 13 -3.95 26.86 -30.37
C GLY A 13 -3.43 26.22 -29.08
N THR A 14 -2.78 25.06 -29.14
CA THR A 14 -1.84 24.61 -28.09
C THR A 14 -0.65 25.56 -28.04
N SER A 15 -0.75 26.61 -27.22
CA SER A 15 0.23 27.72 -27.22
C SER A 15 1.29 27.58 -26.13
N ALA A 16 1.05 26.69 -25.15
CA ALA A 16 1.89 26.56 -23.97
C ALA A 16 1.91 25.12 -23.48
N VAL A 17 3.11 24.53 -23.47
CA VAL A 17 3.37 23.19 -22.95
C VAL A 17 4.37 23.33 -21.81
N ILE A 18 3.98 22.92 -20.61
CA ILE A 18 4.90 22.78 -19.48
C ILE A 18 5.15 21.28 -19.29
N PRO A 19 6.35 20.77 -19.64
CA PRO A 19 6.71 19.40 -19.32
C PRO A 19 7.16 19.29 -17.86
N ILE A 20 6.74 18.21 -17.18
CA ILE A 20 7.25 17.77 -15.88
C ILE A 20 7.68 16.32 -16.00
N SER A 21 8.85 15.96 -15.44
CA SER A 21 9.42 14.61 -15.53
C SER A 21 9.73 14.02 -14.14
N PRO A 22 8.72 13.52 -13.39
CA PRO A 22 8.93 12.92 -12.07
C PRO A 22 9.85 11.70 -12.05
N PHE A 23 9.81 10.91 -13.13
CA PHE A 23 10.57 9.65 -13.26
C PHE A 23 11.60 9.71 -14.41
N GLY A 24 12.04 10.92 -14.77
CA GLY A 24 12.94 11.13 -15.90
C GLY A 24 12.22 11.27 -17.25
N GLU A 25 12.99 11.30 -18.33
CA GLU A 25 12.53 11.64 -19.69
C GLU A 25 11.55 10.64 -20.31
N ILE A 26 11.38 9.46 -19.70
CA ILE A 26 10.48 8.40 -20.21
C ILE A 26 9.01 8.70 -19.84
N TYR A 27 8.79 9.40 -18.72
CA TYR A 27 7.46 9.69 -18.19
C TYR A 27 7.30 11.20 -18.02
N ILE A 28 6.96 11.86 -19.12
CA ILE A 28 6.74 13.30 -19.17
C ILE A 28 5.24 13.58 -19.05
N ILE A 29 4.90 14.46 -18.12
CA ILE A 29 3.57 15.05 -17.98
C ILE A 29 3.58 16.34 -18.78
N PHE A 30 2.88 16.37 -19.91
CA PHE A 30 2.64 17.57 -20.68
C PHE A 30 1.36 18.23 -20.21
N SER A 31 1.45 19.48 -19.79
CA SER A 31 0.26 20.26 -19.49
C SER A 31 0.02 21.31 -20.54
N TYR A 32 -1.22 21.39 -21.01
CA TYR A 32 -1.64 22.26 -22.08
C TYR A 32 -2.59 23.33 -21.55
N ASN A 33 -2.32 24.57 -21.96
CA ASN A 33 -3.30 25.63 -21.89
C ASN A 33 -4.32 25.46 -23.00
N ILE A 34 -5.61 25.47 -22.64
CA ILE A 34 -6.68 25.67 -23.61
C ILE A 34 -7.12 27.13 -23.45
N ALA A 35 -7.11 27.87 -24.55
CA ALA A 35 -7.68 29.20 -24.59
C ALA A 35 -9.18 29.08 -24.31
N GLN A 36 -9.59 29.37 -23.07
CA GLN A 36 -10.99 29.33 -22.68
C GLN A 36 -11.54 30.76 -22.71
N PRO A 37 -12.57 31.05 -23.51
CA PRO A 37 -13.18 32.37 -23.54
C PRO A 37 -14.09 32.53 -22.31
N THR A 38 -13.53 32.87 -21.16
CA THR A 38 -14.34 33.22 -19.97
C THR A 38 -14.05 34.63 -19.48
N ALA A 39 -15.15 35.34 -19.17
CA ALA A 39 -15.34 36.69 -18.60
C ALA A 39 -14.67 37.91 -19.29
N ARG A 40 -13.53 37.76 -19.96
CA ARG A 40 -12.95 38.78 -20.85
C ARG A 40 -12.89 38.22 -22.26
N ALA A 41 -14.02 38.27 -22.95
CA ALA A 41 -14.10 37.91 -24.36
C ALA A 41 -13.19 38.85 -25.17
N GLY A 42 -12.05 38.34 -25.65
CA GLY A 42 -11.14 39.10 -26.48
C GLY A 42 -9.84 38.36 -26.76
N TRP A 43 -9.44 38.35 -28.02
CA TRP A 43 -8.07 38.06 -28.43
C TRP A 43 -7.34 39.40 -28.60
N SER A 44 -6.08 39.45 -28.18
CA SER A 44 -5.21 40.60 -28.40
C SER A 44 -4.26 40.28 -29.54
N THR A 45 -3.95 41.25 -30.40
CA THR A 45 -2.96 41.06 -31.46
C THR A 45 -1.64 41.69 -31.03
N GLY A 46 -0.54 40.96 -31.14
CA GLY A 46 0.79 41.55 -30.92
C GLY A 46 1.03 42.72 -31.87
N LEU A 47 1.40 43.88 -31.33
CA LEU A 47 1.57 45.13 -32.10
C LEU A 47 2.51 44.93 -33.32
N TYR A 48 3.63 44.24 -33.08
CA TYR A 48 4.68 43.98 -34.07
C TYR A 48 4.58 42.60 -34.73
N SER A 49 4.24 41.55 -33.98
CA SER A 49 4.18 40.18 -34.51
C SER A 49 2.91 39.90 -35.32
N LYS A 50 1.86 40.70 -35.14
CA LYS A 50 0.51 40.47 -35.69
C LYS A 50 -0.10 39.10 -35.33
N LEU A 51 0.48 38.40 -34.35
CA LEU A 51 -0.02 37.12 -33.87
C LEU A 51 -1.16 37.32 -32.86
N PRO A 52 -2.25 36.55 -32.95
CA PRO A 52 -3.32 36.56 -31.96
C PRO A 52 -2.85 35.87 -30.67
N VAL A 53 -3.08 36.53 -29.54
CA VAL A 53 -2.80 36.07 -28.19
C VAL A 53 -4.12 36.06 -27.42
N SER A 54 -4.43 34.95 -26.77
CA SER A 54 -5.60 34.82 -25.91
C SER A 54 -5.15 34.44 -24.51
N PHE A 55 -5.88 34.91 -23.51
CA PHE A 55 -5.75 34.37 -22.17
C PHE A 55 -6.31 32.94 -22.16
N GLY A 56 -5.62 32.04 -21.48
CA GLY A 56 -5.99 30.64 -21.34
C GLY A 56 -5.61 30.14 -19.95
N TRP A 57 -6.29 29.09 -19.52
CA TRP A 57 -5.98 28.39 -18.28
C TRP A 57 -5.43 27.00 -18.60
N ILE A 58 -4.64 26.43 -17.70
CA ILE A 58 -4.12 25.08 -17.86
C ILE A 58 -5.29 24.14 -17.59
N CYS A 59 -5.89 23.61 -18.65
CA CYS A 59 -7.13 22.84 -18.55
C CYS A 59 -6.93 21.35 -18.81
N CYS A 60 -5.81 20.97 -19.42
CA CYS A 60 -5.56 19.59 -19.83
C CYS A 60 -4.13 19.20 -19.51
N HIS A 61 -3.95 17.93 -19.18
CA HIS A 61 -2.64 17.30 -19.08
C HIS A 61 -2.71 15.97 -19.82
N GLU A 62 -1.61 15.61 -20.45
CA GLU A 62 -1.40 14.32 -21.08
C GLU A 62 -0.11 13.76 -20.54
N VAL A 63 -0.14 12.49 -20.19
CA VAL A 63 1.07 11.77 -19.78
C VAL A 63 1.58 11.02 -21.00
N GLU A 64 2.81 11.31 -21.40
CA GLU A 64 3.47 10.55 -22.46
C GLU A 64 3.60 9.09 -22.05
N ASN A 65 3.39 8.18 -22.99
CA ASN A 65 3.42 6.74 -22.71
C ASN A 65 2.40 6.29 -21.65
N HIS A 66 1.27 6.99 -21.49
CA HIS A 66 0.16 6.56 -20.61
C HIS A 66 -0.35 5.16 -20.94
N SER A 67 -0.22 4.72 -22.20
CA SER A 67 -0.59 3.40 -22.71
C SER A 67 0.53 2.36 -22.56
N GLU A 68 1.81 2.75 -22.42
CA GLU A 68 2.90 1.81 -22.14
C GLU A 68 2.83 1.35 -20.67
N VAL A 69 2.04 0.30 -20.45
CA VAL A 69 2.35 -1.01 -19.83
C VAL A 69 3.10 -1.07 -18.47
N LEU A 70 3.79 -0.05 -17.95
CA LEU A 70 4.48 -0.13 -16.65
C LEU A 70 3.74 0.53 -15.49
N LEU A 71 2.94 1.59 -15.69
CA LEU A 71 2.31 2.31 -14.57
C LEU A 71 0.85 1.92 -14.35
N MET A 72 0.00 2.05 -15.36
CA MET A 72 -1.41 1.64 -15.25
C MET A 72 -1.55 0.11 -15.20
N LEU A 73 -0.84 -0.60 -16.08
CA LEU A 73 -0.92 -2.05 -16.16
C LEU A 73 -0.24 -2.71 -14.95
N MET A 74 0.89 -2.19 -14.44
CA MET A 74 1.41 -2.69 -13.17
C MET A 74 0.59 -2.26 -11.96
N GLN A 75 -0.02 -1.06 -11.93
CA GLN A 75 -0.93 -0.72 -10.83
C GLN A 75 -2.15 -1.64 -10.81
N ILE A 76 -2.72 -1.97 -11.98
CA ILE A 76 -3.80 -2.97 -12.08
C ILE A 76 -3.30 -4.35 -11.65
N ILE A 77 -2.14 -4.80 -12.12
CA ILE A 77 -1.56 -6.09 -11.72
C ILE A 77 -1.28 -6.13 -10.21
N PHE A 78 -0.60 -5.12 -9.66
CA PHE A 78 -0.31 -5.02 -8.24
C PHE A 78 -1.57 -4.85 -7.41
N SER A 79 -2.59 -4.17 -7.92
CA SER A 79 -3.90 -4.11 -7.28
C SER A 79 -4.58 -5.48 -7.27
N LEU A 80 -4.59 -6.22 -8.38
CA LEU A 80 -5.14 -7.57 -8.46
C LEU A 80 -4.37 -8.55 -7.56
N ILE A 81 -3.04 -8.49 -7.55
CA ILE A 81 -2.19 -9.28 -6.65
C ILE A 81 -2.43 -8.86 -5.20
N SER A 82 -2.57 -7.55 -4.93
CA SER A 82 -2.88 -7.06 -3.59
C SER A 82 -4.25 -7.56 -3.16
N ILE A 83 -5.29 -7.52 -4.00
CA ILE A 83 -6.62 -8.08 -3.72
C ILE A 83 -6.54 -9.59 -3.50
N TYR A 84 -5.77 -10.30 -4.32
CA TYR A 84 -5.50 -11.73 -4.16
C TYR A 84 -4.88 -12.04 -2.78
N LEU A 85 -3.89 -11.26 -2.37
CA LEU A 85 -3.23 -11.39 -1.07
C LEU A 85 -4.13 -10.86 0.08
N PHE A 86 -4.98 -9.87 -0.20
CA PHE A 86 -5.89 -9.21 0.74
C PHE A 86 -7.13 -10.05 1.03
N TRP A 87 -7.56 -10.93 0.12
CA TRP A 87 -8.69 -11.84 0.33
C TRP A 87 -8.51 -12.71 1.58
N GLY A 88 -7.32 -13.27 1.76
CA GLY A 88 -7.00 -14.00 2.98
C GLY A 88 -6.70 -13.11 4.17
N ASP A 89 -6.59 -11.78 4.00
CA ASP A 89 -6.40 -10.82 5.09
C ASP A 89 -7.69 -10.18 5.59
N ILE A 90 -8.72 -9.93 4.77
CA ILE A 90 -10.03 -9.38 5.21
C ILE A 90 -10.61 -10.20 6.38
N TYR A 91 -10.46 -11.52 6.34
CA TYR A 91 -10.91 -12.41 7.42
C TYR A 91 -10.12 -12.24 8.73
N PHE A 92 -8.92 -11.63 8.66
CA PHE A 92 -7.96 -11.45 9.76
C PHE A 92 -7.63 -10.01 10.14
N THR A 93 -8.03 -9.01 9.34
CA THR A 93 -7.65 -7.59 9.49
C THR A 93 -8.09 -7.00 10.83
N PHE A 94 -8.91 -7.69 11.61
CA PHE A 94 -9.17 -7.29 12.99
C PHE A 94 -7.98 -7.45 13.96
N LYS A 95 -6.95 -8.32 13.74
CA LYS A 95 -5.98 -8.65 14.82
C LYS A 95 -4.49 -9.05 14.48
N GLY A 96 -3.89 -8.78 13.30
CA GLY A 96 -2.39 -8.64 13.15
C GLY A 96 -1.60 -9.50 12.11
N LEU A 97 -0.36 -9.09 11.69
CA LEU A 97 0.33 -9.37 10.37
C LEU A 97 1.48 -10.42 10.28
N GLY A 98 1.35 -11.54 9.51
CA GLY A 98 2.28 -12.64 9.09
C GLY A 98 3.52 -12.40 8.17
N GLU A 99 4.35 -13.43 7.94
CA GLU A 99 5.54 -13.44 7.03
C GLU A 99 5.17 -13.26 5.52
N ARG A 100 4.04 -13.84 5.08
CA ARG A 100 3.46 -13.58 3.74
C ARG A 100 2.94 -12.15 3.57
N ARG A 101 2.69 -11.43 4.67
CA ARG A 101 2.35 -10.00 4.64
C ARG A 101 3.56 -9.10 4.39
N LYS A 102 4.81 -9.59 4.44
CA LYS A 102 5.96 -8.84 3.90
C LYS A 102 5.79 -8.65 2.39
N LEU A 103 5.39 -9.71 1.68
CA LEU A 103 5.06 -9.64 0.26
C LEU A 103 3.85 -8.74 0.02
N LEU A 104 2.78 -8.87 0.82
CA LEU A 104 1.63 -7.96 0.71
C LEU A 104 2.03 -6.50 0.96
N MET A 105 2.84 -6.22 1.98
CA MET A 105 3.29 -4.86 2.30
C MET A 105 4.12 -4.28 1.16
N ILE A 106 5.00 -5.09 0.55
CA ILE A 106 5.71 -4.70 -0.68
C ILE A 106 4.73 -4.44 -1.81
N MET A 107 3.75 -5.31 -2.06
CA MET A 107 2.76 -5.12 -3.14
C MET A 107 1.88 -3.89 -2.94
N ILE A 108 1.44 -3.61 -1.70
CA ILE A 108 0.70 -2.40 -1.34
C ILE A 108 1.57 -1.16 -1.53
N THR A 109 2.85 -1.24 -1.16
CA THR A 109 3.82 -0.16 -1.37
C THR A 109 3.98 0.11 -2.86
N LEU A 110 4.21 -0.92 -3.68
CA LEU A 110 4.31 -0.79 -5.14
C LEU A 110 3.01 -0.26 -5.77
N ASN A 111 1.85 -0.69 -5.28
CA ASN A 111 0.55 -0.18 -5.72
C ASN A 111 0.34 1.31 -5.37
N SER A 112 1.07 1.82 -4.37
CA SER A 112 1.04 3.23 -3.97
C SER A 112 2.09 4.09 -4.68
N MET A 113 3.02 3.49 -5.44
CA MET A 113 4.04 4.22 -6.22
C MET A 113 3.47 5.26 -7.22
N PRO A 114 2.35 5.01 -7.92
CA PRO A 114 1.76 5.97 -8.85
C PRO A 114 1.33 7.30 -8.20
N SER A 115 1.24 7.34 -6.86
CA SER A 115 0.97 8.56 -6.09
C SER A 115 1.93 9.71 -6.38
N ILE A 116 3.18 9.41 -6.76
CA ILE A 116 4.18 10.42 -7.14
C ILE A 116 3.69 11.23 -8.35
N LEU A 117 3.07 10.58 -9.34
CA LEU A 117 2.49 11.27 -10.49
C LEU A 117 1.29 12.12 -10.10
N TYR A 118 0.39 11.57 -9.28
CA TYR A 118 -0.77 12.31 -8.81
C TYR A 118 -0.36 13.56 -8.02
N MET A 119 0.79 13.50 -7.35
CA MET A 119 1.35 14.62 -6.60
C MET A 119 1.86 15.76 -7.49
N ASP A 120 2.35 15.45 -8.69
CA ASP A 120 2.75 16.46 -9.69
C ASP A 120 1.55 17.03 -10.45
N VAL A 121 0.51 16.22 -10.67
CA VAL A 121 -0.71 16.66 -11.36
C VAL A 121 -1.61 17.51 -10.45
N ALA A 122 -1.70 17.18 -9.15
CA ALA A 122 -2.65 17.83 -8.25
C ALA A 122 -2.48 19.36 -8.13
N PRO A 123 -1.27 19.93 -8.00
CA PRO A 123 -1.06 21.39 -7.96
C PRO A 123 -1.56 22.11 -9.20
N ILE A 124 -1.56 21.48 -10.38
CA ILE A 124 -2.05 22.07 -11.63
C ILE A 124 -3.53 22.44 -11.51
N TYR A 125 -4.29 21.62 -10.77
CA TYR A 125 -5.72 21.81 -10.56
C TYR A 125 -6.06 22.76 -9.40
N TYR A 126 -5.09 23.42 -8.77
CA TYR A 126 -5.33 24.32 -7.65
C TYR A 126 -6.42 25.36 -7.97
N GLY A 127 -7.42 25.48 -7.09
CA GLY A 127 -8.55 26.39 -7.27
C GLY A 127 -9.77 25.78 -7.99
N THR A 128 -9.71 24.51 -8.44
CA THR A 128 -10.87 23.78 -8.96
C THR A 128 -11.59 22.97 -7.88
N ASP A 129 -12.88 22.66 -8.08
CA ASP A 129 -13.72 21.89 -7.14
C ASP A 129 -13.19 20.47 -6.85
N GLY A 130 -12.43 19.90 -7.79
CA GLY A 130 -11.83 18.55 -7.66
C GLY A 130 -10.44 18.55 -7.01
N SER A 131 -9.80 19.72 -6.89
CA SER A 131 -8.38 19.86 -6.57
C SER A 131 -7.99 19.24 -5.22
N ILE A 132 -8.75 19.57 -4.18
CA ILE A 132 -8.52 19.08 -2.81
C ILE A 132 -8.68 17.57 -2.73
N LYS A 133 -9.60 16.98 -3.51
CA LYS A 133 -9.84 15.53 -3.52
C LYS A 133 -8.64 14.79 -4.10
N ILE A 134 -8.15 15.24 -5.26
CA ILE A 134 -6.99 14.63 -5.94
C ILE A 134 -5.74 14.79 -5.06
N TRP A 135 -5.53 15.99 -4.52
CA TRP A 135 -4.42 16.30 -3.61
C TRP A 135 -4.41 15.42 -2.36
N THR A 136 -5.56 15.26 -1.71
CA THR A 136 -5.67 14.45 -0.50
C THR A 136 -5.39 12.97 -0.77
N VAL A 137 -5.93 12.42 -1.87
CA VAL A 137 -5.66 11.03 -2.26
C VAL A 137 -4.17 10.83 -2.60
N ALA A 138 -3.55 11.79 -3.31
CA ALA A 138 -2.12 11.74 -3.63
C ALA A 138 -1.24 11.75 -2.37
N ILE A 139 -1.53 12.64 -1.41
CA ILE A 139 -0.77 12.72 -0.15
C ILE A 139 -0.92 11.45 0.68
N ILE A 140 -2.14 10.94 0.86
CA ILE A 140 -2.38 9.76 1.70
C ILE A 140 -1.63 8.57 1.12
N SER A 141 -1.73 8.36 -0.19
CA SER A 141 -1.05 7.25 -0.87
C SER A 141 0.47 7.40 -0.83
N LEU A 142 1.00 8.62 -0.92
CA LEU A 142 2.45 8.87 -0.85
C LEU A 142 3.01 8.75 0.57
N ILE A 143 2.27 9.20 1.60
CA ILE A 143 2.65 8.95 3.01
C ILE A 143 2.57 7.44 3.31
N ALA A 144 1.55 6.76 2.80
CA ALA A 144 1.44 5.30 2.94
C ALA A 144 2.64 4.60 2.29
N PHE A 145 3.04 5.02 1.08
CA PHE A 145 4.23 4.54 0.39
C PHE A 145 5.49 4.71 1.26
N LEU A 146 5.78 5.93 1.73
CA LEU A 146 6.95 6.24 2.56
C LEU A 146 6.92 5.53 3.93
N GLY A 147 5.75 5.39 4.53
CA GLY A 147 5.59 4.70 5.80
C GLY A 147 5.83 3.20 5.68
N PHE A 148 5.18 2.55 4.71
CA PHE A 148 5.31 1.11 4.52
C PHE A 148 6.69 0.72 3.99
N ILE A 149 7.33 1.53 3.14
CA ILE A 149 8.72 1.26 2.74
C ILE A 149 9.67 1.37 3.94
N THR A 150 9.46 2.35 4.83
CA THR A 150 10.26 2.46 6.06
C THR A 150 10.05 1.26 6.98
N VAL A 151 8.80 0.85 7.19
CA VAL A 151 8.48 -0.33 8.03
C VAL A 151 9.07 -1.61 7.44
N THR A 152 8.98 -1.81 6.11
CA THR A 152 9.59 -2.99 5.47
C THR A 152 11.11 -2.99 5.61
N LEU A 153 11.79 -1.86 5.36
CA LEU A 153 13.23 -1.74 5.53
C LEU A 153 13.67 -2.00 6.97
N VAL A 154 12.97 -1.43 7.95
CA VAL A 154 13.27 -1.66 9.38
C VAL A 154 13.06 -3.13 9.76
N GLN A 155 12.11 -3.83 9.14
CA GLN A 155 11.92 -5.27 9.39
C GLN A 155 13.07 -6.14 8.83
N TYR A 156 13.81 -5.69 7.82
CA TYR A 156 14.98 -6.41 7.29
C TYR A 156 16.24 -6.22 8.15
N VAL A 157 16.33 -5.16 8.94
CA VAL A 157 17.48 -4.92 9.83
C VAL A 157 17.41 -5.90 11.02
N PRO A 158 18.51 -6.62 11.36
CA PRO A 158 18.55 -7.51 12.52
C PRO A 158 18.38 -6.72 13.83
N SER A 159 17.69 -7.29 14.82
CA SER A 159 17.46 -6.63 16.12
C SER A 159 18.76 -6.37 16.86
N PRO A 160 18.88 -5.23 17.56
CA PRO A 160 20.02 -4.98 18.40
C PRO A 160 19.86 -5.83 19.65
N VAL A 161 20.98 -6.27 20.22
CA VAL A 161 21.01 -7.24 21.35
C VAL A 161 20.16 -6.80 22.54
N PHE A 162 19.98 -5.49 22.76
CA PHE A 162 19.17 -4.96 23.86
C PHE A 162 17.63 -5.09 23.66
N LEU A 163 17.15 -5.38 22.45
CA LEU A 163 15.73 -5.59 22.12
C LEU A 163 15.41 -7.02 21.68
N GLU A 164 16.36 -7.95 21.82
CA GLU A 164 16.29 -9.32 21.25
C GLU A 164 15.01 -10.09 21.65
N HIS A 165 14.34 -9.69 22.73
CA HIS A 165 13.05 -10.25 23.17
C HIS A 165 11.95 -9.23 23.49
N ARG A 166 12.10 -7.97 23.06
CA ARG A 166 11.12 -6.90 23.29
C ARG A 166 10.72 -6.26 21.97
N ILE A 167 9.51 -6.56 21.51
CA ILE A 167 9.01 -6.07 20.23
C ILE A 167 8.06 -4.89 20.47
N MET A 168 8.18 -3.86 19.63
CA MET A 168 7.24 -2.74 19.57
C MET A 168 6.05 -3.09 18.70
N THR A 169 4.85 -2.81 19.21
CA THR A 169 3.62 -2.96 18.44
C THR A 169 3.27 -1.68 17.69
N PHE A 170 2.80 -1.80 16.44
CA PHE A 170 2.26 -0.67 15.67
C PHE A 170 0.89 -1.01 15.08
N SER A 171 0.06 0.01 14.86
CA SER A 171 -1.27 -0.12 14.28
C SER A 171 -1.33 0.51 12.89
N ALA A 172 -1.37 -0.33 11.84
CA ALA A 172 -1.44 0.14 10.45
C ALA A 172 -2.68 1.01 10.12
N PRO A 173 -3.90 0.70 10.61
CA PRO A 173 -5.06 1.57 10.37
C PRO A 173 -4.88 2.95 10.99
N VAL A 174 -4.36 3.03 12.22
CA VAL A 174 -4.14 4.31 12.91
C VAL A 174 -3.07 5.14 12.19
N PHE A 175 -2.02 4.50 11.69
CA PHE A 175 -1.02 5.14 10.84
C PHE A 175 -1.67 5.82 9.62
N LEU A 176 -2.54 5.11 8.90
CA LEU A 176 -3.24 5.66 7.73
C LEU A 176 -4.22 6.79 8.12
N TYR A 177 -5.02 6.62 9.17
CA TYR A 177 -5.95 7.67 9.61
C TYR A 177 -5.22 8.94 10.10
N PHE A 178 -4.13 8.78 10.85
CA PHE A 178 -3.33 9.94 11.27
C PHE A 178 -2.63 10.62 10.08
N SER A 179 -2.25 9.87 9.05
CA SER A 179 -1.68 10.47 7.83
C SER A 179 -2.67 11.38 7.11
N VAL A 180 -3.98 11.05 7.16
CA VAL A 180 -5.05 11.92 6.62
C VAL A 180 -5.18 13.19 7.46
N ALA A 181 -5.07 13.07 8.78
CA ALA A 181 -5.23 14.20 9.70
C ALA A 181 -4.07 15.22 9.60
N ILE A 182 -2.85 14.76 9.34
CA ILE A 182 -1.63 15.60 9.23
C ILE A 182 -1.40 15.99 7.75
N ASN A 183 -2.46 16.37 7.04
CA ASN A 183 -2.38 16.73 5.62
C ASN A 183 -1.69 18.11 5.46
N ILE A 184 -0.71 18.20 4.55
CA ILE A 184 0.02 19.44 4.26
C ILE A 184 -0.68 20.27 3.19
N GLN A 185 -1.93 20.66 3.44
CA GLN A 185 -2.77 21.33 2.44
C GLN A 185 -2.18 22.69 1.99
N ASP A 186 -1.48 23.38 2.88
CA ASP A 186 -0.87 24.69 2.61
C ASP A 186 0.24 24.65 1.54
N GLN A 187 0.81 23.46 1.25
CA GLN A 187 1.88 23.35 0.24
C GLN A 187 1.36 23.34 -1.19
N MET A 188 0.06 23.07 -1.38
CA MET A 188 -0.53 22.97 -2.72
C MET A 188 -0.41 24.31 -3.48
N LEU A 189 -0.65 25.43 -2.79
CA LEU A 189 -0.52 26.77 -3.36
C LEU A 189 0.93 27.11 -3.74
N ILE A 190 1.88 26.74 -2.88
CA ILE A 190 3.31 26.97 -3.12
C ILE A 190 3.76 26.22 -4.37
N LEU A 191 3.35 24.94 -4.48
CA LEU A 191 3.70 24.11 -5.63
C LEU A 191 3.02 24.57 -6.91
N ASN A 192 1.76 25.02 -6.85
CA ASN A 192 1.10 25.64 -8.00
C ASN A 192 1.85 26.89 -8.48
N THR A 193 2.32 27.72 -7.53
CA THR A 193 3.10 28.91 -7.86
C THR A 193 4.46 28.55 -8.48
N LEU A 194 5.16 27.56 -7.92
CA LEU A 194 6.43 27.07 -8.46
C LEU A 194 6.25 26.48 -9.87
N TYR A 195 5.18 25.73 -10.07
CA TYR A 195 4.83 25.15 -11.36
C TYR A 195 4.56 26.23 -12.44
N ASN A 196 3.79 27.26 -12.08
CA ASN A 196 3.49 28.38 -12.97
C ASN A 196 4.68 29.34 -13.19
N ASN A 197 5.70 29.28 -12.33
CA ASN A 197 6.95 30.05 -12.45
C ASN A 197 8.02 29.35 -13.30
N ALA A 198 7.65 28.35 -14.12
CA ALA A 198 8.59 27.71 -15.02
C ALA A 198 9.25 28.74 -15.97
N PRO A 199 10.54 28.58 -16.35
CA PRO A 199 11.27 29.58 -17.13
C PRO A 199 10.65 29.81 -18.53
N GLY A 200 9.95 30.92 -18.70
CA GLY A 200 9.36 31.35 -19.97
C GLY A 200 10.35 32.11 -20.85
N GLN A 201 10.37 31.86 -22.17
CA GLN A 201 11.22 32.62 -23.10
C GLN A 201 10.61 33.97 -23.46
N ILE A 202 9.29 34.04 -23.55
CA ILE A 202 8.57 35.19 -24.06
C ILE A 202 7.65 35.70 -22.95
N GLY A 203 7.86 36.95 -22.54
CA GLY A 203 6.94 37.69 -21.68
C GLY A 203 5.96 38.50 -22.51
N PHE A 204 4.70 38.52 -22.12
CA PHE A 204 3.67 39.41 -22.62
C PHE A 204 3.40 40.50 -21.60
N ASN A 205 3.62 41.77 -21.96
CA ASN A 205 3.31 42.89 -21.07
C ASN A 205 1.85 43.30 -21.25
N ALA A 206 1.07 43.21 -20.16
CA ALA A 206 -0.33 43.59 -20.12
C ALA A 206 -0.60 44.36 -18.82
N TYR A 207 -1.24 45.53 -18.93
CA TYR A 207 -1.58 46.38 -17.78
C TYR A 207 -0.36 46.75 -16.93
N ASP A 208 0.72 47.19 -17.58
CA ASP A 208 2.03 47.52 -16.96
C ASP A 208 2.64 46.38 -16.13
N LYS A 209 2.21 45.14 -16.36
CA LYS A 209 2.74 43.93 -15.74
C LYS A 209 3.17 42.94 -16.81
N SER A 210 4.37 42.39 -16.64
CA SER A 210 4.85 41.29 -17.48
C SER A 210 4.23 39.96 -17.02
N TRP A 211 3.63 39.25 -17.97
CA TRP A 211 3.05 37.92 -17.81
C TRP A 211 3.84 36.93 -18.67
N ILE A 212 3.94 35.67 -18.27
CA ILE A 212 4.60 34.66 -19.09
C ILE A 212 3.65 34.25 -20.24
N SER A 213 4.11 34.31 -21.48
CA SER A 213 3.28 34.03 -22.68
C SER A 213 2.99 32.54 -22.92
N GLY A 214 3.37 31.67 -21.98
CA GLY A 214 3.18 30.23 -22.07
C GLY A 214 4.23 29.49 -22.91
N TYR A 215 5.15 30.19 -23.56
CA TYR A 215 6.31 29.56 -24.21
C TYR A 215 7.42 29.30 -23.17
N TYR A 216 7.62 28.04 -22.77
CA TYR A 216 8.59 27.63 -21.75
C TYR A 216 9.87 27.06 -22.37
N THR A 217 11.01 27.44 -21.80
CA THR A 217 12.36 27.01 -22.24
C THR A 217 12.89 25.80 -21.49
N ALA A 218 12.34 25.52 -20.31
CA ALA A 218 12.78 24.48 -19.41
C ALA A 218 11.56 23.79 -18.77
N PRO A 219 11.70 22.49 -18.39
CA PRO A 219 10.66 21.79 -17.66
C PRO A 219 10.43 22.41 -16.29
N ALA A 220 9.19 22.31 -15.80
CA ALA A 220 8.90 22.65 -14.42
C ALA A 220 9.55 21.62 -13.47
N ALA A 221 10.02 22.09 -12.32
CA ALA A 221 10.58 21.21 -11.31
C ALA A 221 9.48 20.26 -10.78
N PRO A 222 9.73 18.94 -10.73
CA PRO A 222 8.81 17.99 -10.13
C PRO A 222 8.47 18.37 -8.68
N ALA A 223 7.19 18.32 -8.32
CA ALA A 223 6.73 18.65 -6.98
C ALA A 223 7.34 17.74 -5.93
N ILE A 224 7.62 16.48 -6.30
CA ILE A 224 8.26 15.49 -5.41
C ILE A 224 9.60 15.98 -4.84
N ASN A 225 10.40 16.72 -5.60
CA ASN A 225 11.71 17.21 -5.15
C ASN A 225 11.57 18.18 -3.96
N TYR A 226 10.50 18.96 -3.94
CA TYR A 226 10.21 19.88 -2.84
C TYR A 226 9.52 19.17 -1.67
N LEU A 227 8.62 18.24 -1.98
CA LEU A 227 7.79 17.55 -0.99
C LEU A 227 8.54 16.47 -0.21
N ILE A 228 9.46 15.74 -0.84
CA ILE A 228 10.07 14.55 -0.22
C ILE A 228 10.69 14.85 1.15
N HIS A 229 11.37 16.00 1.29
CA HIS A 229 11.95 16.43 2.56
C HIS A 229 10.91 16.81 3.61
N ARG A 230 9.78 17.39 3.19
CA ARG A 230 8.70 17.82 4.09
C ARG A 230 7.77 16.66 4.48
N MET A 231 7.68 15.63 3.66
CA MET A 231 6.80 14.47 3.89
C MET A 231 7.30 13.52 4.97
N TRP A 232 8.61 13.53 5.26
CA TRP A 232 9.16 12.75 6.37
C TRP A 232 8.57 13.13 7.72
N ALA A 233 8.29 14.42 7.97
CA ALA A 233 7.74 14.84 9.25
C ALA A 233 6.32 14.28 9.50
N PRO A 234 5.34 14.43 8.59
CA PRO A 234 4.03 13.78 8.73
C PRO A 234 4.10 12.26 8.79
N ALA A 235 4.96 11.63 7.98
CA ALA A 235 5.11 10.18 7.97
C ALA A 235 5.67 9.66 9.32
N LEU A 236 6.68 10.33 9.87
CA LEU A 236 7.23 10.00 11.19
C LEU A 236 6.22 10.30 12.31
N LEU A 237 5.49 11.41 12.22
CA LEU A 237 4.50 11.78 13.23
C LEU A 237 3.33 10.79 13.25
N SER A 238 2.80 10.40 12.09
CA SER A 238 1.75 9.37 11.99
C SER A 238 2.26 8.00 12.43
N PHE A 239 3.51 7.66 12.14
CA PHE A 239 4.15 6.44 12.62
C PHE A 239 4.30 6.42 14.14
N CYS A 240 4.83 7.49 14.73
CA CYS A 240 4.94 7.67 16.18
C CYS A 240 3.57 7.63 16.86
N ALA A 241 2.56 8.29 16.29
CA ALA A 241 1.18 8.23 16.77
C ALA A 241 0.63 6.80 16.74
N SER A 242 0.92 6.03 15.69
CA SER A 242 0.49 4.64 15.58
C SER A 242 1.12 3.73 16.65
N ILE A 243 2.40 3.93 16.98
CA ILE A 243 3.10 3.22 18.06
C ILE A 243 2.54 3.65 19.41
N LEU A 244 2.37 4.96 19.62
CA LEU A 244 1.84 5.50 20.87
C LEU A 244 0.44 4.96 21.16
N TYR A 245 -0.43 4.93 20.15
CA TYR A 245 -1.76 4.34 20.25
C TYR A 245 -1.69 2.86 20.63
N SER A 246 -0.84 2.08 19.96
CA SER A 246 -0.64 0.67 20.28
C SER A 246 -0.13 0.45 21.71
N LYS A 247 0.78 1.31 22.19
CA LYS A 247 1.28 1.28 23.58
C LYS A 247 0.21 1.65 24.59
N LEU A 248 -0.54 2.73 24.34
CA LEU A 248 -1.64 3.15 25.20
C LEU A 248 -2.70 2.06 25.30
N LYS A 249 -3.06 1.45 24.18
CA LYS A 249 -3.99 0.31 24.16
C LYS A 249 -3.50 -0.84 25.04
N LEU A 250 -2.23 -1.21 24.92
CA LEU A 250 -1.64 -2.26 25.78
C LEU A 250 -1.62 -1.88 27.26
N MET A 251 -1.34 -0.61 27.58
CA MET A 251 -1.38 -0.09 28.95
C MET A 251 -2.79 -0.11 29.54
N PHE A 252 -3.81 0.28 28.77
CA PHE A 252 -5.21 0.20 29.20
C PHE A 252 -5.67 -1.24 29.43
N GLU A 253 -5.12 -2.19 28.67
CA GLU A 253 -5.31 -3.62 28.90
C GLU A 253 -4.48 -4.16 30.08
N GLY A 254 -3.72 -3.32 30.80
CA GLY A 254 -2.96 -3.68 31.99
C GLY A 254 -1.57 -4.27 31.72
N HIS A 255 -1.05 -4.14 30.50
CA HIS A 255 0.22 -4.75 30.09
C HIS A 255 1.37 -3.72 30.03
N PHE A 256 2.59 -4.21 30.24
CA PHE A 256 3.80 -3.42 29.95
C PHE A 256 3.81 -3.04 28.46
N GLY A 257 4.17 -1.79 28.14
CA GLY A 257 4.14 -1.23 26.77
C GLY A 257 5.07 -1.88 25.73
N PHE A 258 5.68 -3.02 26.05
CA PHE A 258 6.48 -3.86 25.17
C PHE A 258 5.98 -5.31 25.24
N VAL A 259 5.93 -5.97 24.08
CA VAL A 259 5.55 -7.38 24.02
C VAL A 259 6.78 -8.25 24.19
N LYS A 260 6.79 -9.08 25.24
CA LYS A 260 7.83 -10.09 25.49
C LYS A 260 7.67 -11.27 24.53
N THR A 261 8.74 -11.64 23.86
CA THR A 261 8.73 -12.68 22.82
C THR A 261 9.49 -13.95 23.17
N ASP A 262 9.97 -14.06 24.42
CA ASP A 262 10.67 -15.24 24.97
C ASP A 262 9.92 -16.55 24.73
N TRP A 263 8.59 -16.51 24.75
CA TRP A 263 7.77 -17.70 24.57
C TRP A 263 7.77 -18.24 23.13
N MET A 264 8.05 -17.40 22.13
CA MET A 264 8.06 -17.81 20.73
C MET A 264 9.26 -18.70 20.38
N THR A 265 10.41 -18.48 21.01
CA THR A 265 11.60 -19.31 20.79
C THR A 265 11.38 -20.74 21.31
N THR A 266 10.57 -20.89 22.37
CA THR A 266 10.22 -22.19 22.94
C THR A 266 9.11 -22.93 22.18
N ASN A 267 8.41 -22.25 21.27
CA ASN A 267 7.30 -22.80 20.52
C ASN A 267 7.76 -23.34 19.16
N THR A 268 7.62 -24.65 18.94
CA THR A 268 8.09 -25.32 17.71
C THR A 268 7.33 -24.89 16.45
N PHE A 269 6.12 -24.36 16.57
CA PHE A 269 5.38 -23.82 15.43
C PHE A 269 5.89 -22.42 15.06
N LEU A 270 6.05 -21.52 16.03
CA LEU A 270 6.49 -20.15 15.79
C LEU A 270 7.97 -20.05 15.42
N SER A 271 8.83 -20.92 15.97
CA SER A 271 10.22 -21.00 15.54
C SER A 271 10.37 -21.38 14.06
N ASN A 272 9.40 -22.13 13.52
CA ASN A 272 9.35 -22.50 12.10
C ASN A 272 8.67 -21.46 11.20
N CYS A 273 7.85 -20.57 11.75
CA CYS A 273 7.14 -19.51 11.01
C CYS A 273 7.93 -18.18 10.92
N GLY A 274 9.09 -18.11 11.56
CA GLY A 274 9.90 -16.90 11.63
C GLY A 274 9.45 -15.95 12.74
N ILE A 275 10.41 -15.44 13.51
CA ILE A 275 10.18 -14.50 14.61
C ILE A 275 10.34 -13.07 14.08
N PRO A 276 9.40 -12.14 14.35
CA PRO A 276 9.58 -10.73 13.99
C PRO A 276 10.75 -10.08 14.76
N ASN A 277 11.49 -9.18 14.12
CA ASN A 277 12.73 -8.61 14.67
C ASN A 277 12.48 -7.44 15.66
N TRP A 278 11.91 -6.30 15.22
CA TRP A 278 11.80 -5.07 16.06
C TRP A 278 10.37 -4.55 16.22
N ILE A 279 9.63 -4.56 15.11
CA ILE A 279 8.30 -3.97 15.02
C ILE A 279 7.36 -5.02 14.47
N THR A 280 6.22 -5.18 15.13
CA THR A 280 5.17 -6.07 14.66
C THR A 280 3.81 -5.42 14.86
N SER A 281 2.84 -5.78 14.03
CA SER A 281 1.43 -5.57 14.37
C SER A 281 0.74 -6.90 14.72
N MET A 282 1.50 -7.99 14.76
CA MET A 282 0.99 -9.32 15.10
C MET A 282 0.54 -9.37 16.56
N PRO A 283 -0.43 -10.24 16.87
CA PRO A 283 -0.88 -10.46 18.23
C PRO A 283 0.11 -11.42 18.94
N VAL A 284 1.33 -10.97 19.20
CA VAL A 284 2.44 -11.78 19.76
C VAL A 284 2.46 -11.82 21.29
N ALA A 285 1.49 -11.18 21.93
CA ALA A 285 1.42 -11.13 23.39
C ALA A 285 1.28 -12.53 24.00
N THR A 286 1.91 -12.76 25.15
CA THR A 286 1.89 -14.03 25.90
C THR A 286 0.48 -14.54 26.20
N GLN A 287 -0.51 -13.65 26.29
CA GLN A 287 -1.94 -13.96 26.43
C GLN A 287 -2.50 -14.83 25.29
N ASN A 288 -1.86 -14.81 24.13
CA ASN A 288 -2.23 -15.61 22.95
C ASN A 288 -1.56 -16.99 22.93
N ALA A 289 -0.75 -17.29 23.95
CA ALA A 289 -0.16 -18.59 24.18
C ALA A 289 -0.87 -19.35 25.30
N ILE A 290 -0.74 -20.67 25.30
CA ILE A 290 -1.12 -21.56 26.40
C ILE A 290 0.16 -22.24 26.87
N ARG A 291 0.42 -22.19 28.17
CA ARG A 291 1.49 -22.98 28.78
C ARG A 291 0.92 -24.33 29.20
N ILE A 292 1.44 -25.42 28.64
CA ILE A 292 1.11 -26.79 29.07
C ILE A 292 2.41 -27.43 29.54
N GLY A 293 2.52 -27.65 30.85
CA GLY A 293 3.77 -28.07 31.49
C GLY A 293 4.89 -27.05 31.30
N ASN A 294 6.04 -27.50 30.78
CA ASN A 294 7.21 -26.66 30.56
C ASN A 294 7.32 -26.08 29.13
N ARG A 295 6.30 -26.26 28.28
CA ARG A 295 6.30 -25.80 26.89
C ARG A 295 5.17 -24.80 26.64
N TRP A 296 5.43 -23.85 25.75
CA TRP A 296 4.46 -22.87 25.29
C TRP A 296 3.85 -23.31 23.96
N PHE A 297 2.53 -23.30 23.90
CA PHE A 297 1.73 -23.63 22.72
C PHE A 297 1.00 -22.39 22.21
N CYS A 298 0.85 -22.28 20.90
CA CYS A 298 0.09 -21.19 20.28
C CYS A 298 -1.39 -21.57 20.30
N LYS A 299 -2.27 -20.68 20.76
CA LYS A 299 -3.71 -20.94 20.74
C LYS A 299 -4.17 -21.18 19.30
N PRO A 300 -5.14 -22.07 19.04
CA PRO A 300 -5.71 -22.24 17.70
C PRO A 300 -6.22 -20.93 17.11
N SER A 301 -6.87 -20.08 17.92
CA SER A 301 -7.28 -18.73 17.49
C SER A 301 -6.11 -17.88 17.00
N THR A 302 -4.94 -18.02 17.62
CA THR A 302 -3.70 -17.33 17.26
C THR A 302 -3.02 -17.95 16.05
N GLN A 303 -3.06 -19.28 15.87
CA GLN A 303 -2.62 -19.93 14.63
C GLN A 303 -3.45 -19.46 13.43
N VAL A 304 -4.75 -19.31 13.64
CA VAL A 304 -5.73 -18.75 12.69
C VAL A 304 -5.34 -17.31 12.37
N LEU A 305 -5.02 -16.47 13.38
CA LEU A 305 -4.46 -15.11 13.19
C LEU A 305 -3.16 -15.05 12.38
N PHE A 306 -2.33 -16.10 12.43
CA PHE A 306 -1.12 -16.21 11.61
C PHE A 306 -1.41 -16.72 10.17
N GLY A 307 -2.67 -16.97 9.83
CA GLY A 307 -3.11 -17.41 8.50
C GLY A 307 -3.14 -18.93 8.33
N TYR A 308 -3.21 -19.71 9.41
CA TYR A 308 -3.24 -21.17 9.37
C TYR A 308 -4.55 -21.74 9.92
N ALA A 309 -5.15 -22.67 9.19
CA ALA A 309 -6.32 -23.44 9.62
C ALA A 309 -5.90 -24.85 10.01
N SER A 310 -6.48 -25.32 11.10
CA SER A 310 -6.43 -26.71 11.53
C SER A 310 -7.57 -27.47 10.87
N VAL A 311 -7.25 -28.48 10.08
CA VAL A 311 -8.22 -29.34 9.40
C VAL A 311 -8.06 -30.77 9.93
N VAL A 312 -9.18 -31.39 10.27
CA VAL A 312 -9.22 -32.80 10.67
C VAL A 312 -9.62 -33.62 9.44
N PRO A 313 -8.85 -34.65 9.06
CA PRO A 313 -9.27 -35.55 8.00
C PRO A 313 -10.53 -36.31 8.43
N GLN A 314 -11.63 -36.13 7.71
CA GLN A 314 -12.83 -36.93 7.96
C GLN A 314 -12.56 -38.34 7.41
N SER A 315 -12.51 -39.35 8.30
CA SER A 315 -12.48 -40.75 7.89
C SER A 315 -13.78 -41.05 7.13
N SER A 316 -13.67 -41.43 5.85
CA SER A 316 -14.82 -41.86 5.04
C SER A 316 -15.53 -42.99 5.79
N SER A 317 -16.81 -42.80 6.12
CA SER A 317 -17.64 -43.82 6.77
C SER A 317 -18.04 -44.90 5.76
N LYS A 318 -17.09 -45.49 5.05
CA LYS A 318 -17.32 -46.72 4.32
C LYS A 318 -16.92 -47.88 5.22
N VAL A 319 -17.93 -48.35 5.94
CA VAL A 319 -18.09 -49.69 6.54
C VAL A 319 -16.78 -50.27 7.08
N MET A 320 -16.52 -50.06 8.38
CA MET A 320 -15.53 -50.87 9.09
C MET A 320 -16.29 -51.76 10.08
N SER A 321 -16.31 -53.04 9.74
CA SER A 321 -16.65 -54.14 10.63
C SER A 321 -15.84 -54.05 11.92
N GLU A 322 -16.49 -54.43 13.01
CA GLU A 322 -15.94 -54.55 14.35
C GLU A 322 -14.55 -55.20 14.36
N ILE A 323 -13.56 -54.51 14.94
CA ILE A 323 -12.64 -54.98 15.99
C ILE A 323 -11.55 -53.90 16.19
N SER A 324 -11.62 -53.26 17.36
CA SER A 324 -10.51 -52.74 18.18
C SER A 324 -9.29 -52.10 17.50
N SER A 325 -9.17 -50.79 17.65
CA SER A 325 -8.02 -50.23 18.36
C SER A 325 -8.40 -48.87 18.96
N LYS A 326 -7.80 -48.52 20.10
CA LYS A 326 -7.95 -47.25 20.81
C LYS A 326 -8.05 -46.09 19.83
N ALA A 327 -9.03 -45.20 20.00
CA ALA A 327 -9.14 -43.96 19.26
C ALA A 327 -7.76 -43.27 19.21
N GLU A 328 -7.05 -43.43 18.09
CA GLU A 328 -5.84 -42.66 17.82
C GLU A 328 -6.30 -41.21 17.76
N GLU A 329 -5.77 -40.38 18.67
CA GLU A 329 -6.06 -38.95 18.68
C GLU A 329 -5.86 -38.40 17.26
N ASP A 330 -6.93 -37.85 16.69
CA ASP A 330 -6.98 -37.45 15.29
C ASP A 330 -5.80 -36.53 14.93
N ASN A 331 -5.08 -36.89 13.87
CA ASN A 331 -4.00 -36.06 13.34
C ASN A 331 -4.58 -34.77 12.76
N ILE A 332 -4.30 -33.64 13.41
CA ILE A 332 -4.75 -32.32 12.96
C ILE A 332 -3.74 -31.76 11.96
N ASP A 333 -4.17 -31.57 10.72
CA ASP A 333 -3.33 -31.00 9.67
C ASP A 333 -3.43 -29.47 9.67
N LEU A 334 -2.27 -28.80 9.70
CA LEU A 334 -2.18 -27.36 9.59
C LEU A 334 -1.97 -26.97 8.13
N ILE A 335 -2.92 -26.20 7.60
CA ILE A 335 -2.96 -25.75 6.21
C ILE A 335 -3.05 -24.23 6.16
N SER A 336 -2.47 -23.64 5.13
CA SER A 336 -2.61 -22.20 4.84
C SER A 336 -4.07 -21.86 4.54
N ILE A 337 -4.67 -20.91 5.27
CA ILE A 337 -6.05 -20.45 5.04
C ILE A 337 -6.21 -19.87 3.63
N TYR A 338 -5.15 -19.23 3.12
CA TYR A 338 -5.13 -18.69 1.76
C TYR A 338 -5.33 -19.79 0.72
N ASP A 339 -4.68 -20.94 0.91
CA ASP A 339 -4.79 -22.07 0.00
C ASP A 339 -6.16 -22.76 0.15
N LEU A 340 -6.69 -22.79 1.38
CA LEU A 340 -8.00 -23.34 1.69
C LEU A 340 -9.15 -22.50 1.09
N GLY A 341 -9.08 -21.17 1.18
CA GLY A 341 -10.10 -20.27 0.64
C GLY A 341 -10.26 -20.44 -0.88
N TRP A 342 -9.14 -20.57 -1.60
CA TRP A 342 -9.17 -20.87 -3.04
C TRP A 342 -9.65 -22.28 -3.34
N ALA A 343 -9.26 -23.27 -2.55
CA ALA A 343 -9.76 -24.64 -2.69
C ALA A 343 -11.28 -24.70 -2.54
N ILE A 344 -11.88 -23.90 -1.64
CA ILE A 344 -13.33 -23.83 -1.44
C ILE A 344 -14.02 -23.09 -2.60
N LEU A 345 -13.48 -21.95 -3.03
CA LEU A 345 -14.13 -21.08 -4.00
C LEU A 345 -13.99 -21.56 -5.45
N LEU A 346 -12.88 -22.24 -5.77
CA LEU A 346 -12.54 -22.73 -7.10
C LEU A 346 -12.44 -24.25 -7.17
N ASP A 347 -13.11 -24.99 -6.27
CA ASP A 347 -13.08 -26.47 -6.21
C ASP A 347 -13.46 -27.12 -7.56
N ARG A 348 -14.25 -26.43 -8.38
CA ARG A 348 -14.63 -26.88 -9.73
C ARG A 348 -13.68 -26.43 -10.85
N CYS A 349 -12.90 -25.38 -10.65
CA CYS A 349 -12.14 -24.73 -11.73
C CYS A 349 -10.61 -24.95 -11.64
N ILE A 350 -10.03 -25.22 -10.46
CA ILE A 350 -8.57 -25.35 -10.33
C ILE A 350 -8.18 -26.64 -9.59
N LEU A 351 -7.27 -27.41 -10.18
CA LEU A 351 -6.60 -28.58 -9.57
C LEU A 351 -5.62 -28.23 -8.43
N PHE A 352 -5.64 -27.00 -7.90
CA PHE A 352 -4.68 -26.54 -6.91
C PHE A 352 -4.98 -27.18 -5.55
N ARG A 353 -4.07 -28.04 -5.10
CA ARG A 353 -4.20 -28.70 -3.80
C ARG A 353 -3.61 -27.81 -2.72
N PRO A 354 -4.31 -27.62 -1.58
CA PRO A 354 -3.78 -26.83 -0.49
C PRO A 354 -2.50 -27.44 0.07
N LYS A 355 -1.49 -26.59 0.31
CA LYS A 355 -0.22 -27.03 0.90
C LYS A 355 -0.39 -27.28 2.41
N ARG A 356 -0.06 -28.49 2.85
CA ARG A 356 0.10 -28.87 4.25
C ARG A 356 1.39 -28.27 4.79
N PHE A 357 1.28 -27.46 5.84
CA PHE A 357 2.40 -26.83 6.51
C PHE A 357 3.03 -27.77 7.57
N GLY A 358 2.18 -28.53 8.26
CA GLY A 358 2.60 -29.55 9.22
C GLY A 358 1.40 -30.30 9.80
N SER A 359 1.66 -31.18 10.75
CA SER A 359 0.62 -31.87 11.54
C SER A 359 0.88 -31.70 13.02
N THR A 360 -0.20 -31.54 13.77
CA THR A 360 -0.18 -31.57 15.23
C THR A 360 -0.64 -32.95 15.67
N THR A 361 0.26 -33.72 16.27
CA THR A 361 -0.02 -35.03 16.85
C THR A 361 0.25 -34.95 18.35
N LYS A 362 -0.72 -35.24 19.21
CA LYS A 362 -0.56 -35.15 20.69
C LYS A 362 -0.03 -33.79 21.16
N ASN A 363 -0.59 -32.71 20.61
CA ASN A 363 -0.16 -31.31 20.83
C ASN A 363 1.27 -30.97 20.37
N GLN A 364 2.00 -31.87 19.71
CA GLN A 364 3.31 -31.56 19.14
C GLN A 364 3.20 -31.25 17.65
N PHE A 365 3.69 -30.06 17.27
CA PHE A 365 3.77 -29.66 15.87
C PHE A 365 4.98 -30.33 15.21
N SER A 366 4.70 -31.08 14.13
CA SER A 366 5.68 -31.69 13.24
C SER A 366 5.60 -31.03 11.86
N LYS A 367 6.74 -30.59 11.33
CA LYS A 367 6.82 -29.98 9.99
C LYS A 367 6.60 -31.04 8.92
N ALA A 368 5.81 -30.74 7.89
CA ALA A 368 5.64 -31.65 6.77
C ALA A 368 6.97 -31.87 6.03
N SER A 369 7.38 -33.13 5.84
CA SER A 369 8.57 -33.50 5.07
C SER A 369 8.41 -33.13 3.59
N SER A 370 9.52 -32.80 2.92
CA SER A 370 9.50 -32.33 1.52
C SER A 370 9.06 -33.44 0.56
N GLY A 371 7.99 -33.22 -0.20
CA GLY A 371 7.50 -34.15 -1.23
C GLY A 371 5.98 -34.10 -1.41
N GLU A 372 5.39 -35.18 -1.95
CA GLU A 372 3.93 -35.35 -2.13
C GLU A 372 3.12 -35.24 -0.82
N ALA A 373 3.76 -35.49 0.34
CA ALA A 373 3.20 -35.30 1.69
C ALA A 373 2.84 -33.84 2.04
N ARG A 374 3.26 -32.88 1.19
CA ARG A 374 3.00 -31.44 1.39
C ARG A 374 1.69 -30.96 0.78
N ARG A 375 0.94 -31.81 0.08
CA ARG A 375 -0.36 -31.45 -0.53
C ARG A 375 -1.43 -32.40 -0.01
N LEU A 376 -2.59 -31.88 0.40
CA LEU A 376 -3.69 -32.73 0.85
C LEU A 376 -4.14 -33.67 -0.27
N LEU A 377 -4.32 -34.94 0.06
CA LEU A 377 -4.88 -35.95 -0.84
C LEU A 377 -6.39 -35.79 -0.89
N LYS A 378 -6.96 -35.78 -2.10
CA LYS A 378 -8.42 -35.82 -2.28
C LYS A 378 -8.85 -37.26 -2.03
N ASN A 379 -9.46 -37.54 -0.87
CA ASN A 379 -10.22 -38.76 -0.72
C ASN A 379 -11.40 -38.67 -1.69
N ARG A 380 -11.47 -39.63 -2.62
CA ARG A 380 -12.60 -39.79 -3.54
C ARG A 380 -13.70 -40.59 -2.88
#